data_AF-A0A9D9HNF7-F1
#
_entry.id   AF-A0A9D9HNF7-F1
#
_cell.length_a   1.000
_cell.length_b   1.000
_cell.length_c   1.000
_cell.angle_alpha   90.00
_cell.angle_beta   90.00
_cell.angle_gamma   90.00
#
_symmetry.space_group_name_H-M   'P 1'
#
loop_
_entity.id
_entity.type
_entity.pdbx_description
1 polymer ?
#
loop_
_entity_poly.entity_id
_entity_poly.type
_entity_poly.pdbx_seq_one_letter_code
_entity_poly.pdbx_strand_id
1 'polypeptide(L)'
;MDKRRVVVTGLGAVTPLGNSVSDTWDGIRNERCGIGPITLFDTTDYAVKIAGEVKNFSLSDFGIDRKEARKMSRFTQFAVAAACEAVKDSGVNHF
;
A
#
# COMPACT_ATOMS: atom_id res chain seq x y z
N MET A 1 -23.46 17.71 -24.62
CA MET A 1 -22.08 17.21 -24.49
C MET A 1 -22.19 15.77 -24.02
N ASP A 2 -21.83 14.80 -24.87
CA ASP A 2 -21.91 13.38 -24.48
C ASP A 2 -20.87 13.06 -23.40
N LYS A 3 -21.30 12.31 -22.38
CA LYS A 3 -20.43 11.90 -21.29
C LYS A 3 -19.45 10.84 -21.79
N ARG A 4 -18.16 11.09 -21.60
CA ARG A 4 -17.10 10.12 -21.91
C ARG A 4 -17.18 8.94 -20.95
N ARG A 5 -16.97 7.73 -21.49
CA ARG A 5 -16.80 6.52 -20.67
C ARG A 5 -15.44 6.56 -19.98
N VAL A 6 -15.42 6.14 -18.72
CA VAL A 6 -14.20 6.01 -17.91
C VAL A 6 -14.10 4.56 -17.46
N VAL A 7 -12.91 3.99 -17.53
CA VAL A 7 -12.60 2.61 -17.14
C VAL A 7 -11.37 2.59 -16.23
N VAL A 8 -11.25 1.55 -15.41
CA VAL A 8 -10.06 1.30 -14.59
C VAL A 8 -9.11 0.40 -15.38
N THR A 9 -7.87 0.86 -15.58
CA THR A 9 -6.87 0.11 -16.35
C THR A 9 -5.73 -0.44 -15.50
N GLY A 10 -5.54 0.07 -14.28
CA GLY A 10 -4.51 -0.42 -13.38
C GLY A 10 -4.89 -0.23 -11.92
N LEU A 11 -4.39 -1.10 -11.07
CA LEU A 11 -4.62 -1.12 -9.63
C LEU A 11 -3.29 -1.13 -8.87
N GLY A 12 -3.30 -0.54 -7.68
CA GLY A 12 -2.15 -0.59 -6.78
C GLY A 12 -2.60 -0.52 -5.33
N ALA A 13 -1.94 -1.28 -4.45
CA ALA A 13 -2.38 -1.43 -3.08
C ALA A 13 -1.21 -1.68 -2.11
N VAL A 14 -1.21 -0.94 -1.00
CA VAL A 14 -0.40 -1.25 0.19
C VAL A 14 -1.34 -1.40 1.37
N THR A 15 -1.41 -2.61 1.94
CA THR A 15 -2.40 -2.96 2.96
C THR A 15 -1.79 -3.83 4.06
N PRO A 16 -2.50 -4.05 5.17
CA PRO A 16 -2.08 -5.01 6.20
C PRO A 16 -2.07 -6.48 5.74
N LEU A 17 -2.67 -6.77 4.57
CA LEU A 17 -2.71 -8.11 3.96
C LEU A 17 -1.62 -8.33 2.92
N GLY A 18 -0.94 -7.27 2.47
CA GLY A 18 0.09 -7.35 1.44
C GLY A 18 0.48 -5.98 0.88
N ASN A 19 1.67 -5.91 0.28
CA ASN A 19 2.23 -4.70 -0.31
C ASN A 19 2.00 -4.62 -1.83
N SER A 20 1.08 -5.46 -2.35
CA SER A 20 0.64 -5.48 -3.73
C SER A 20 -0.86 -5.78 -3.81
N VAL A 21 -1.47 -5.52 -4.97
CA VAL A 21 -2.85 -5.92 -5.29
C VAL A 21 -3.00 -7.43 -5.22
N SER A 22 -2.04 -8.16 -5.78
CA SER A 22 -2.05 -9.63 -5.79
C SER A 22 -2.07 -10.20 -4.36
N ASP A 23 -1.15 -9.72 -3.50
CA ASP A 23 -1.05 -10.20 -2.12
C ASP A 23 -2.28 -9.82 -1.29
N THR A 24 -2.76 -8.60 -1.47
CA THR A 24 -3.96 -8.10 -0.81
C THR A 24 -5.17 -8.96 -1.20
N TRP A 25 -5.34 -9.24 -2.49
CA TRP A 25 -6.45 -10.01 -3.01
C TRP A 25 -6.39 -11.49 -2.59
N ASP A 26 -5.20 -12.08 -2.61
CA ASP A 26 -4.97 -13.42 -2.08
C ASP A 26 -5.28 -13.47 -0.57
N GLY A 27 -4.94 -12.43 0.18
CA GLY A 27 -5.28 -12.31 1.60
C GLY A 27 -6.78 -12.29 1.86
N ILE A 28 -7.51 -11.52 1.06
CA ILE A 28 -8.98 -11.47 1.12
C ILE A 28 -9.58 -12.83 0.78
N ARG A 29 -9.13 -13.48 -0.32
CA ARG A 29 -9.67 -14.76 -0.77
C ARG A 29 -9.42 -15.91 0.21
N ASN A 30 -8.31 -15.86 0.94
CA ASN A 30 -7.96 -16.87 1.94
C ASN A 30 -8.33 -16.44 3.36
N GLU A 31 -9.23 -15.46 3.52
CA GLU A 31 -9.78 -15.02 4.81
C GLU A 31 -8.69 -14.65 5.85
N ARG A 32 -7.54 -14.16 5.39
CA ARG A 32 -6.45 -13.77 6.28
C ARG A 32 -6.84 -12.50 7.02
N CYS A 33 -6.60 -12.49 8.34
CA CYS A 33 -6.81 -11.31 9.16
C CYS A 33 -5.56 -10.41 9.14
N GLY A 34 -5.72 -9.17 8.70
CA GLY A 34 -4.67 -8.15 8.69
C GLY A 34 -4.47 -7.44 10.02
N ILE A 35 -5.32 -7.72 11.02
CA ILE A 35 -5.29 -7.06 12.32
C ILE A 35 -4.41 -7.85 13.29
N GLY A 36 -3.54 -7.15 14.02
CA GLY A 36 -2.70 -7.73 15.06
C GLY A 36 -2.37 -6.72 16.15
N PRO A 37 -1.52 -7.10 17.12
CA PRO A 37 -0.99 -6.16 18.11
C PRO A 37 -0.27 -4.99 17.44
N ILE A 38 -0.42 -3.79 18.00
CA ILE A 38 0.36 -2.63 17.57
C ILE A 38 1.84 -2.88 17.90
N THR A 39 2.72 -2.72 16.91
CA THR A 39 4.17 -2.89 17.05
C THR A 39 4.96 -1.61 16.80
N LEU A 40 4.31 -0.58 16.24
CA LEU A 40 4.97 0.68 15.87
C LEU A 40 5.31 1.58 17.06
N PHE A 41 4.70 1.38 18.22
CA PHE A 41 4.95 2.14 19.44
C PHE A 41 4.48 1.36 20.69
N ASP A 42 4.92 1.80 21.87
CA ASP A 42 4.45 1.24 23.15
C ASP A 42 3.00 1.66 23.41
N THR A 43 2.13 0.66 23.53
CA THR A 43 0.71 0.88 23.75
C THR A 43 0.31 0.81 25.22
N THR A 44 1.20 0.60 26.20
CA THR A 44 0.87 0.31 27.61
C THR A 44 -0.26 1.18 28.20
N ASP A 45 -0.26 2.49 27.95
CA ASP A 45 -1.25 3.42 28.49
C ASP A 45 -2.49 3.67 27.59
N TYR A 46 -2.59 2.99 26.46
CA TYR A 46 -3.68 3.16 25.48
C TYR A 46 -4.80 2.13 25.68
N ALA A 47 -6.05 2.54 25.51
CA ALA A 47 -7.19 1.62 25.57
C ALA A 47 -7.20 0.61 24.39
N VAL A 48 -6.70 1.01 23.22
CA VAL A 48 -6.62 0.18 22.01
C VAL A 48 -5.21 -0.35 21.84
N LYS A 49 -5.08 -1.67 21.63
CA LYS A 49 -3.79 -2.37 21.50
C LYS A 49 -3.59 -3.07 20.15
N ILE A 50 -4.56 -2.94 19.25
CA ILE A 50 -4.59 -3.64 17.96
C ILE A 50 -4.68 -2.66 16.80
N ALA A 51 -4.08 -3.01 15.67
CA ALA A 51 -4.13 -2.24 14.44
C ALA A 51 -3.94 -3.13 13.21
N GLY A 52 -4.33 -2.61 12.04
CA GLY A 52 -3.92 -3.14 10.74
C GLY A 52 -2.63 -2.47 10.30
N GLU A 53 -1.49 -2.98 10.75
CA GLU A 53 -0.18 -2.44 10.37
C GLU A 53 0.29 -3.04 9.05
N VAL A 54 0.83 -2.20 8.15
CA VAL A 54 1.55 -2.65 6.96
C VAL A 54 2.86 -3.29 7.40
N LYS A 55 3.12 -4.52 6.94
CA LYS A 55 4.26 -5.34 7.38
C LYS A 55 5.34 -5.40 6.30
N ASN A 56 6.60 -5.48 6.72
CA ASN A 56 7.76 -5.70 5.84
C ASN A 56 7.82 -4.74 4.63
N PHE A 57 7.43 -3.48 4.82
CA PHE A 57 7.36 -2.50 3.74
C PHE A 57 8.66 -1.70 3.60
N SER A 58 9.17 -1.63 2.38
CA SER A 58 10.25 -0.73 1.98
C SER A 58 9.97 -0.10 0.63
N LEU A 59 10.26 1.20 0.51
CA LEU A 59 10.18 1.91 -0.78
C LEU A 59 11.25 1.47 -1.80
N SER A 60 12.32 0.82 -1.32
CA SER A 60 13.33 0.23 -2.21
C SER A 60 12.73 -0.79 -3.17
N ASP A 61 11.70 -1.49 -2.75
CA ASP A 61 11.04 -2.55 -3.52
C ASP A 61 10.27 -1.98 -4.73
N PHE A 62 10.05 -0.66 -4.71
CA PHE A 62 9.40 0.12 -5.76
C PHE A 62 10.41 0.99 -6.54
N GLY A 63 11.71 0.74 -6.39
CA GLY A 63 12.77 1.46 -7.11
C GLY A 63 13.06 2.87 -6.57
N ILE A 64 12.60 3.20 -5.36
CA ILE A 64 12.82 4.52 -4.76
C ILE A 64 13.99 4.44 -3.79
N ASP A 65 14.99 5.29 -4.02
CA ASP A 65 16.18 5.34 -3.19
C ASP A 65 15.86 5.73 -1.74
N ARG A 66 16.63 5.17 -0.80
CA ARG A 66 16.45 5.39 0.64
C ARG A 66 16.57 6.86 1.03
N LYS A 67 17.39 7.66 0.33
CA LYS A 67 17.53 9.10 0.58
C LYS A 67 16.24 9.86 0.29
N GLU A 68 15.56 9.52 -0.79
CA GLU A 68 14.28 10.13 -1.16
C GLU A 68 13.16 9.62 -0.26
N ALA A 69 13.13 8.31 0.05
CA ALA A 69 12.17 7.73 0.98
C ALA A 69 12.17 8.42 2.35
N ARG A 70 13.35 8.81 2.87
CA ARG A 70 13.48 9.50 4.17
C ARG A 70 12.89 10.91 4.20
N LYS A 71 12.67 11.54 3.05
CA LYS A 71 12.02 12.85 2.93
C LYS A 71 10.49 12.74 2.92
N MET A 72 9.95 11.53 2.80
CA MET A 72 8.53 11.26 2.70
C MET A 72 7.98 10.81 4.05
N SER A 73 6.85 11.41 4.46
CA SER A 73 6.03 10.86 5.55
C SER A 73 5.53 9.46 5.19
N ARG A 74 5.28 8.61 6.19
CA ARG A 74 4.89 7.21 5.98
C ARG A 74 3.69 7.04 5.03
N PHE A 75 2.66 7.88 5.17
CA PHE A 75 1.49 7.83 4.28
C PHE A 75 1.84 8.15 2.83
N THR A 76 2.78 9.08 2.59
CA THR A 76 3.28 9.40 1.25
C THR A 76 4.03 8.23 0.66
N GLN A 77 4.82 7.52 1.47
CA GLN A 77 5.51 6.31 1.01
C GLN A 77 4.53 5.25 0.51
N PHE A 78 3.44 5.00 1.25
CA PHE A 78 2.40 4.06 0.83
C PHE A 78 1.68 4.52 -0.44
N ALA A 79 1.33 5.81 -0.52
CA ALA A 79 0.67 6.37 -1.70
C ALA A 79 1.54 6.25 -2.95
N VAL A 80 2.83 6.54 -2.84
CA VAL A 80 3.76 6.43 -3.98
C VAL A 80 3.95 4.97 -4.38
N ALA A 81 4.13 4.05 -3.43
CA ALA A 81 4.26 2.62 -3.73
C ALA A 81 3.01 2.08 -4.47
N ALA A 82 1.82 2.37 -3.97
CA ALA A 82 0.56 1.98 -4.61
C ALA A 82 0.41 2.63 -6.00
N ALA A 83 0.77 3.90 -6.15
CA ALA A 83 0.72 4.56 -7.45
C ALA A 83 1.71 3.96 -8.46
N CYS A 84 2.93 3.61 -8.03
CA CYS A 84 3.91 2.93 -8.87
C CYS A 84 3.39 1.57 -9.36
N GLU A 85 2.75 0.79 -8.47
CA GLU A 85 2.11 -0.47 -8.86
C GLU A 85 0.98 -0.22 -9.87
N ALA A 86 0.09 0.75 -9.61
CA ALA A 86 -1.06 1.05 -10.47
C ALA A 86 -0.65 1.51 -11.88
N VAL A 87 0.37 2.37 -11.98
CA VAL A 87 0.89 2.82 -13.28
C VAL A 87 1.50 1.65 -14.04
N LYS A 88 2.29 0.82 -13.36
CA LYS A 88 2.89 -0.38 -13.97
C LYS A 88 1.82 -1.36 -14.47
N ASP A 89 0.82 -1.65 -13.64
CA ASP A 89 -0.31 -2.54 -13.96
C ASP A 89 -1.12 -2.01 -15.17
N SER A 90 -1.27 -0.69 -15.27
CA SER A 90 -1.99 -0.05 -16.38
C SER A 90 -1.30 -0.14 -17.74
N GLY A 91 0.00 -0.47 -17.78
CA GLY A 91 0.80 -0.47 -19.01
C GLY A 91 0.97 0.90 -19.67
N VAL A 92 0.65 1.99 -18.97
CA VAL A 92 0.81 3.36 -19.47
C VAL A 92 2.30 3.73 -19.45
N ASN A 93 2.87 3.90 -20.64
CA ASN A 93 4.30 4.18 -20.85
C ASN A 93 4.59 5.64 -21.26
N HIS A 94 3.59 6.51 -21.28
CA HIS A 94 3.71 7.90 -21.71
C HIS A 94 3.31 8.86 -20.59
N PHE A 95 4.30 9.65 -20.13
CA PHE A 95 4.13 10.83 -19.28
C PHE A 95 4.98 11.97 -19.84
#